data_AF-A0A7S0P3Q0-F1
#
_entry.id   AF-A0A7S0P3Q0-F1
#
_cell.length_a   1.000
_cell.length_b   1.000
_cell.length_c   1.000
_cell.angle_alpha   90.00
_cell.angle_beta   90.00
_cell.angle_gamma   90.00
#
_symmetry.space_group_name_H-M   'P 1'
#
loop_
_entity.id
_entity.type
_entity.pdbx_description
1 polymer ?
#
loop_
_entity_poly.entity_id
_entity_poly.type
_entity_poly.pdbx_seq_one_letter_code
_entity_poly.pdbx_strand_id
1 'polypeptide(L)'
;VGLKVVDVVGPFYMQLFGLGYALYTQLPLELLQALLGGGLCFFGGAYCTSIAAVEAFRLCGWSTTRAALLDVFEEMQRVKAAHDADEKKDEDGDGVADVSRMSASQLLQRKLSVAALAIKEPEKLSLALGGLWSAWLGVQGTLKFEFAKTITLAVSMAESATPTAMRLG
;
A
#
# COMPACT_ATOMS: atom_id res chain seq x y z
N VAL A 1 -4.70 35.36 -11.46
CA VAL A 1 -4.70 34.03 -10.81
C VAL A 1 -5.35 34.07 -9.42
N GLY A 2 -5.11 35.10 -8.58
CA GLY A 2 -5.69 35.19 -7.22
C GLY A 2 -7.22 35.18 -7.10
N LEU A 3 -7.97 35.79 -8.03
CA LEU A 3 -9.44 35.83 -7.98
C LEU A 3 -10.11 34.46 -8.15
N LYS A 4 -9.56 33.58 -8.99
CA LYS A 4 -10.09 32.22 -9.19
C LYS A 4 -9.91 31.32 -7.97
N VAL A 5 -8.87 31.58 -7.17
CA VAL A 5 -8.63 30.82 -5.93
C VAL A 5 -9.69 31.20 -4.89
N VAL A 6 -10.06 32.48 -4.80
CA VAL A 6 -11.08 32.97 -3.87
C VAL A 6 -12.46 32.39 -4.20
N ASP A 7 -12.85 32.32 -5.47
CA ASP A 7 -14.15 31.75 -5.87
C ASP A 7 -14.24 30.23 -5.68
N VAL A 8 -13.11 29.52 -5.74
CA VAL A 8 -13.08 28.06 -5.54
C VAL A 8 -12.96 27.70 -4.06
N VAL A 9 -12.16 28.45 -3.30
CA VAL A 9 -11.88 28.18 -1.88
C VAL A 9 -12.95 28.81 -0.98
N GLY A 10 -13.51 29.96 -1.37
CA GLY A 10 -14.55 30.69 -0.66
C GLY A 10 -15.81 29.89 -0.32
N PRO A 11 -16.47 29.17 -1.26
CA PRO A 11 -17.64 28.37 -0.94
C PRO A 11 -17.31 27.21 0.00
N PHE A 12 -16.09 26.66 -0.08
CA PHE A 12 -15.63 25.60 0.80
C PHE A 12 -15.47 26.11 2.25
N TYR A 13 -14.87 27.30 2.42
CA TYR A 13 -14.78 27.94 3.74
C TYR A 13 -16.17 28.26 4.31
N MET A 14 -17.08 28.81 3.50
CA MET A 14 -18.44 29.14 3.94
C MET A 14 -19.23 27.89 4.36
N GLN A 15 -19.09 26.78 3.64
CA GLN A 15 -19.71 25.50 4.01
C GLN A 15 -19.14 24.93 5.30
N LEU A 16 -17.82 24.98 5.47
CA LEU A 16 -17.13 24.46 6.65
C LEU A 16 -17.45 25.29 7.89
N PHE A 17 -17.55 26.62 7.75
CA PHE A 17 -17.98 27.52 8.81
C PHE A 17 -19.45 27.33 9.18
N GLY A 18 -20.33 27.16 8.19
CA GLY A 18 -21.75 26.87 8.41
C GLY A 18 -21.96 25.54 9.15
N LEU A 19 -21.22 24.51 8.76
CA LEU A 19 -21.23 23.22 9.45
C LEU A 19 -20.69 23.32 10.88
N GLY A 20 -19.58 24.04 11.09
CA GLY A 20 -19.00 24.26 12.42
C GLY A 20 -19.92 25.06 13.35
N TYR A 21 -20.60 26.07 12.82
CA TYR A 21 -21.55 26.88 13.57
C TYR A 21 -22.82 26.09 13.92
N ALA A 22 -23.33 25.26 13.01
CA ALA A 22 -24.44 24.35 13.28
C ALA A 22 -24.07 23.30 14.34
N LEU A 23 -22.85 22.75 14.29
CA LEU A 23 -22.36 21.84 15.32
C LEU A 23 -22.26 22.53 16.69
N TYR A 24 -21.70 23.74 16.76
CA TYR A 24 -21.53 24.48 18.00
C TYR A 24 -22.87 24.87 18.66
N THR A 25 -23.88 25.17 17.85
CA THR A 25 -25.20 25.57 18.37
C THR A 25 -26.08 24.39 18.76
N GLN A 26 -25.86 23.20 18.17
CA GLN A 26 -26.65 21.99 18.48
C GLN A 26 -26.02 21.08 19.55
N LEU A 27 -24.70 21.14 19.77
CA LEU A 27 -24.00 20.27 20.73
C LEU A 27 -23.46 21.02 21.95
N PRO A 28 -23.56 20.43 23.16
CA PRO A 28 -22.90 20.96 24.35
C PRO A 28 -21.37 20.89 24.20
N LEU A 29 -20.68 21.88 24.78
CA LEU A 29 -19.22 22.09 24.66
C LEU A 29 -18.40 20.85 25.04
N GLU A 30 -18.84 20.08 26.03
CA GLU A 30 -18.15 18.85 26.46
C GLU A 30 -18.20 17.74 25.40
N LEU A 31 -19.32 17.62 24.68
CA LEU A 31 -19.47 16.61 23.63
C LEU A 31 -18.66 17.00 22.39
N LEU A 32 -18.55 18.30 22.09
CA LEU A 32 -17.70 18.81 21.03
C LEU A 32 -16.21 18.54 21.33
N GLN A 33 -15.77 18.75 22.57
CA GLN A 33 -14.40 18.46 23.00
C GLN A 33 -14.10 16.95 22.97
N ALA A 34 -15.06 16.11 23.35
CA ALA A 34 -14.95 14.65 23.23
C ALA A 34 -14.87 14.19 21.77
N LEU A 35 -15.66 14.78 20.87
CA LEU A 35 -15.62 14.47 19.43
C LEU A 35 -14.34 14.95 18.75
N LEU A 36 -13.82 16.12 19.14
CA LEU A 36 -12.52 16.61 18.65
C LEU A 36 -11.36 15.76 19.16
N GLY A 37 -11.37 15.39 20.45
CA GLY A 37 -10.37 14.47 21.03
C GLY A 37 -10.45 13.08 20.41
N GLY A 38 -11.67 12.57 20.18
CA GLY A 38 -11.92 11.34 19.45
C GLY A 38 -11.40 11.42 18.02
N GLY A 39 -11.75 12.47 17.28
CA GLY A 39 -11.25 12.71 15.93
C GLY A 39 -9.73 12.75 15.86
N LEU A 40 -9.08 13.43 16.81
CA LEU A 40 -7.62 13.50 16.89
C LEU A 40 -6.98 12.14 17.21
N CYS A 41 -7.58 11.33 18.09
CA CYS A 41 -7.12 9.98 18.41
C CYS A 41 -7.30 8.99 17.25
N PHE A 42 -8.43 9.03 16.55
CA PHE A 42 -8.73 8.08 15.47
C PHE A 42 -8.08 8.47 14.13
N PHE A 43 -8.00 9.76 13.81
CA PHE A 43 -7.43 10.25 12.54
C PHE A 43 -5.98 10.72 12.66
N GLY A 44 -5.48 11.06 13.86
CA GLY A 44 -4.06 11.31 14.10
C GLY A 44 -3.19 10.04 14.02
N GLY A 45 -3.80 8.87 14.25
CA GLY A 45 -3.12 7.57 14.20
C GLY A 45 -2.63 7.15 12.81
N ALA A 46 -3.17 7.70 11.71
CA ALA A 46 -2.81 7.29 10.36
C ALA A 46 -1.29 7.43 10.07
N TYR A 47 -0.65 8.48 10.60
CA TYR A 47 0.80 8.63 10.54
C TYR A 47 1.53 7.53 11.32
N CYS A 48 1.11 7.27 12.57
CA CYS A 48 1.68 6.19 13.38
C CYS A 48 1.47 4.81 12.74
N THR A 49 0.32 4.54 12.13
CA THR A 49 0.03 3.28 11.43
C THR A 49 0.93 3.10 10.21
N SER A 50 1.19 4.16 9.44
CA SER A 50 2.10 4.09 8.29
C SER A 50 3.55 3.83 8.72
N ILE A 51 4.01 4.48 9.80
CA ILE A 51 5.36 4.27 10.37
C ILE A 51 5.46 2.84 10.94
N ALA A 52 4.44 2.38 11.66
CA ALA A 52 4.39 1.02 12.21
C ALA A 52 4.38 -0.03 11.09
N ALA A 53 3.72 0.21 9.97
CA ALA A 53 3.76 -0.68 8.81
C ALA A 53 5.17 -0.79 8.21
N VAL A 54 5.90 0.34 8.13
CA VAL A 54 7.30 0.36 7.65
C VAL A 54 8.23 -0.36 8.62
N GLU A 55 8.11 -0.13 9.92
CA GLU A 55 8.90 -0.82 10.95
C GLU A 55 8.57 -2.31 11.02
N ALA A 56 7.29 -2.67 10.88
CA ALA A 56 6.86 -4.07 10.77
C ALA A 56 7.50 -4.75 9.55
N PHE A 57 7.49 -4.09 8.40
CA PHE A 57 8.15 -4.63 7.20
C PHE A 57 9.67 -4.78 7.40
N ARG A 58 10.29 -3.81 8.08
CA ARG A 58 11.72 -3.83 8.43
C ARG A 58 12.08 -5.00 9.33
N LEU A 59 11.23 -5.33 10.31
CA LEU A 59 11.42 -6.44 11.25
C LEU A 59 11.07 -7.80 10.65
N CYS A 60 9.99 -7.89 9.87
CA CYS A 60 9.44 -9.17 9.42
C CYS A 60 10.08 -9.73 8.14
N GLY A 61 10.63 -8.88 7.26
CA GLY A 61 11.03 -9.41 5.95
C GLY A 61 11.94 -8.55 5.08
N TRP A 62 12.42 -7.39 5.54
CA TRP A 62 13.23 -6.49 4.72
C TRP A 62 14.53 -7.14 4.20
N SER A 63 15.29 -7.83 5.06
CA SER A 63 16.56 -8.46 4.66
C SER A 63 16.36 -9.53 3.58
N THR A 64 15.40 -10.43 3.81
CA THR A 64 15.03 -11.51 2.87
C THR A 64 14.46 -10.94 1.56
N THR A 65 13.55 -9.97 1.66
CA THR A 65 12.93 -9.35 0.48
C THR A 65 13.95 -8.57 -0.34
N ARG A 66 14.88 -7.86 0.31
CA ARG A 66 15.93 -7.11 -0.37
C ARG A 66 16.90 -8.04 -1.09
N ALA A 67 17.32 -9.14 -0.47
CA ALA A 67 18.18 -10.13 -1.10
C ALA A 67 17.49 -10.78 -2.32
N ALA A 68 16.24 -11.21 -2.13
CA ALA A 68 15.38 -11.72 -3.20
C ALA A 68 15.22 -10.73 -4.36
N LEU A 69 15.06 -9.43 -4.07
CA LEU A 69 14.91 -8.39 -5.10
C LEU A 69 16.19 -8.21 -5.93
N LEU A 70 17.36 -8.31 -5.30
CA LEU A 70 18.65 -8.24 -6.00
C LEU A 70 18.83 -9.45 -6.92
N ASP A 71 18.52 -10.65 -6.44
CA ASP A 71 18.60 -11.88 -7.25
C ASP A 71 17.65 -11.81 -8.46
N VAL A 72 16.41 -11.36 -8.24
CA VAL A 72 15.43 -11.14 -9.33
C VAL A 72 15.93 -10.10 -10.32
N PHE A 73 16.56 -9.03 -9.85
CA PHE A 73 17.08 -7.97 -10.71
C PHE A 73 18.21 -8.46 -11.61
N GLU A 74 19.12 -9.29 -11.10
CA GLU A 74 20.18 -9.92 -11.90
C GLU A 74 19.61 -10.87 -12.96
N GLU A 75 18.64 -11.71 -12.60
CA GLU A 75 17.97 -12.59 -13.55
C GLU A 75 17.17 -11.79 -14.60
N MET A 76 16.53 -10.70 -14.19
CA MET A 76 15.80 -9.81 -15.10
C MET A 76 16.71 -9.18 -16.16
N GLN A 77 17.94 -8.78 -15.79
CA GLN A 77 18.91 -8.26 -16.77
C GLN A 77 19.28 -9.31 -17.82
N ARG A 78 19.41 -10.58 -17.42
CA ARG A 78 19.70 -11.69 -18.35
C ARG A 78 18.52 -11.96 -19.28
N VAL A 79 17.31 -12.01 -18.72
CA VAL A 79 16.08 -12.14 -19.51
C VAL A 79 15.95 -10.99 -20.49
N LYS A 80 16.25 -9.74 -20.07
CA LYS A 80 16.24 -8.58 -20.95
C LYS A 80 17.27 -8.68 -22.07
N ALA A 81 18.50 -9.09 -21.77
CA ALA A 81 19.53 -9.29 -22.79
C ALA A 81 19.14 -10.38 -23.79
N ALA A 82 18.55 -11.49 -23.31
CA ALA A 82 18.03 -12.56 -24.17
C ALA A 82 16.82 -12.10 -25.00
N HIS A 83 15.96 -11.26 -24.44
CA HIS A 83 14.82 -10.66 -25.13
C HIS A 83 15.27 -9.71 -26.25
N ASP A 84 16.21 -8.82 -25.95
CA ASP A 84 16.76 -7.86 -26.92
C ASP A 84 17.54 -8.58 -28.04
N ALA A 85 18.08 -9.78 -27.77
CA ALA A 85 18.70 -10.63 -28.77
C ALA A 85 17.66 -11.38 -29.62
N ASP A 86 16.57 -11.89 -29.04
CA ASP A 86 15.48 -12.55 -29.78
C ASP A 86 14.68 -11.56 -30.64
N GLU A 87 14.51 -10.31 -30.20
CA GLU A 87 13.87 -9.25 -31.00
C GLU A 87 14.66 -8.86 -32.26
N LYS A 88 15.95 -9.19 -32.32
CA LYS A 88 16.82 -8.91 -33.47
C LYS A 88 16.98 -10.11 -34.41
N LYS A 89 16.45 -11.27 -34.03
CA LYS A 89 16.53 -12.45 -34.88
C LYS A 89 15.52 -12.34 -36.02
N ASP A 90 16.07 -12.57 -37.20
CA ASP A 90 15.39 -12.72 -38.47
C ASP A 90 15.79 -14.13 -38.95
N GLU A 91 15.03 -15.15 -38.53
CA GLU A 91 15.33 -16.56 -38.83
C GLU A 91 14.85 -16.95 -40.24
N ASP A 92 13.93 -16.19 -40.84
CA ASP A 92 13.42 -16.41 -42.21
C ASP A 92 14.20 -15.62 -43.28
N GLY A 93 15.10 -14.71 -42.88
CA GLY A 93 16.04 -14.00 -43.74
C GLY A 93 15.35 -12.97 -44.63
N ASP A 94 14.17 -12.50 -44.24
CA ASP A 94 13.32 -11.65 -45.05
C ASP A 94 13.52 -10.14 -44.81
N GLY A 95 14.43 -9.79 -43.90
CA GLY A 95 14.79 -8.44 -43.53
C GLY A 95 13.90 -7.83 -42.45
N VAL A 96 12.95 -8.57 -41.87
CA VAL A 96 12.03 -8.14 -40.83
C VAL A 96 12.10 -9.09 -39.63
N ALA A 97 12.14 -8.56 -38.40
CA ALA A 97 12.17 -9.40 -37.21
C ALA A 97 10.90 -10.27 -37.09
N ASP A 98 11.06 -11.57 -36.86
CA ASP A 98 9.99 -12.58 -36.77
C ASP A 98 8.89 -12.17 -35.77
N VAL A 99 9.30 -11.49 -34.69
CA VAL A 99 8.45 -11.01 -33.59
C VAL A 99 7.36 -10.04 -34.08
N SER A 100 7.55 -9.37 -35.22
CA SER A 100 6.59 -8.41 -35.77
C SER A 100 5.42 -9.04 -36.53
N ARG A 101 5.54 -10.31 -36.93
CA ARG A 101 4.54 -11.00 -37.76
C ARG A 101 3.74 -12.09 -37.03
N MET A 102 4.08 -12.36 -35.77
CA MET A 102 3.43 -13.39 -34.98
C MET A 102 2.10 -12.90 -34.38
N SER A 103 1.15 -13.83 -34.22
CA SER A 103 -0.10 -13.54 -33.49
C SER A 103 0.16 -13.34 -31.99
N ALA A 104 -0.71 -12.60 -31.29
CA ALA A 104 -0.54 -12.25 -29.88
C ALA A 104 -0.36 -13.47 -28.96
N SER A 105 -1.03 -14.60 -29.26
CA SER A 105 -0.90 -15.85 -28.49
C SER A 105 0.45 -16.55 -28.72
N GLN A 106 0.94 -16.56 -29.95
CA GLN A 106 2.23 -17.16 -30.31
C GLN A 106 3.40 -16.32 -29.80
N LEU A 107 3.24 -14.99 -29.78
CA LEU A 107 4.20 -14.07 -29.16
C LEU A 107 4.35 -14.30 -27.66
N LEU A 108 3.23 -14.53 -26.98
CA LEU A 108 3.25 -14.81 -25.54
C LEU A 108 4.02 -16.11 -25.26
N GLN A 109 3.75 -17.17 -26.04
CA GLN A 109 4.46 -18.45 -25.90
C GLN A 109 5.96 -18.32 -26.18
N ARG A 110 6.36 -17.61 -27.24
CA ARG A 110 7.78 -17.39 -27.57
C ARG A 110 8.50 -16.54 -26.52
N LYS A 111 7.86 -15.46 -26.05
CA LYS A 111 8.44 -14.61 -24.99
C LYS A 111 8.56 -15.39 -23.66
N LEU A 112 7.60 -16.25 -23.34
CA LEU A 112 7.68 -17.15 -22.19
C LEU A 112 8.78 -18.20 -22.35
N SER A 113 8.95 -18.80 -23.54
CA SER A 113 10.03 -19.77 -23.77
C SER A 113 11.41 -19.13 -23.70
N VAL A 114 11.58 -17.92 -24.25
CA VAL A 114 12.84 -17.17 -24.17
C VAL A 114 13.14 -16.79 -22.71
N ALA A 115 12.14 -16.35 -21.95
CA ALA A 115 12.31 -16.08 -20.52
C ALA A 115 12.66 -17.35 -19.74
N ALA A 116 11.98 -18.47 -19.98
CA ALA A 116 12.23 -19.74 -19.31
C ALA A 116 13.63 -20.31 -19.62
N LEU A 117 14.13 -20.13 -20.84
CA LEU A 117 15.48 -20.55 -21.23
C LEU A 117 16.57 -19.61 -20.70
N ALA A 118 16.25 -18.33 -20.48
CA ALA A 118 17.19 -17.34 -19.96
C ALA A 118 17.31 -17.40 -18.42
N ILE A 119 16.28 -17.87 -17.71
CA ILE A 119 16.30 -18.05 -16.26
C ILE A 119 17.16 -19.26 -15.91
N LYS A 120 18.26 -19.03 -15.18
CA LYS A 120 19.15 -20.13 -14.75
C LYS A 120 18.70 -20.77 -13.45
N GLU A 121 18.10 -19.98 -12.56
CA GLU A 121 17.86 -20.39 -11.17
C GLU A 121 16.38 -20.18 -10.77
N PRO A 122 15.46 -21.04 -11.25
CA PRO A 122 14.04 -20.91 -10.96
C PRO A 122 13.70 -21.08 -9.47
N GLU A 123 14.51 -21.83 -8.72
CA GLU A 123 14.31 -21.99 -7.27
C GLU A 123 14.48 -20.68 -6.50
N LYS A 124 15.44 -19.83 -6.90
CA LYS A 124 15.64 -18.51 -6.29
C LYS A 124 14.43 -17.60 -6.49
N LEU A 125 13.79 -17.65 -7.66
CA LEU A 125 12.57 -16.90 -7.93
C LEU A 125 11.40 -17.38 -7.05
N SER A 126 11.27 -18.69 -6.87
CA SER A 126 10.24 -19.26 -5.98
C SER A 126 10.46 -18.86 -4.52
N LEU A 127 11.70 -18.94 -4.03
CA LEU A 127 12.08 -18.50 -2.70
C LEU A 127 11.87 -16.99 -2.50
N ALA A 128 12.22 -16.19 -3.51
CA ALA A 128 11.98 -14.75 -3.52
C ALA A 128 10.49 -14.41 -3.38
N LEU A 129 9.64 -15.11 -4.16
CA LEU A 129 8.20 -14.94 -4.11
C LEU A 129 7.63 -15.37 -2.74
N GLY A 130 8.10 -16.49 -2.20
CA GLY A 130 7.73 -16.96 -0.86
C GLY A 130 8.14 -16.00 0.25
N GLY A 131 9.33 -15.41 0.13
CA GLY A 131 9.84 -14.39 1.05
C GLY A 131 9.01 -13.11 1.01
N LEU A 132 8.67 -12.63 -0.18
CA LEU A 132 7.81 -11.46 -0.37
C LEU A 132 6.41 -11.70 0.20
N TRP A 133 5.84 -12.88 -0.05
CA TRP A 133 4.52 -13.26 0.47
C TRP A 133 4.51 -13.33 2.00
N SER A 134 5.55 -13.92 2.59
CA SER A 134 5.69 -13.99 4.05
C SER A 134 5.86 -12.60 4.68
N ALA A 135 6.64 -11.71 4.04
CA ALA A 135 6.80 -10.33 4.50
C ALA A 135 5.47 -9.55 4.42
N TRP A 136 4.71 -9.73 3.34
CA TRP A 136 3.37 -9.16 3.18
C TRP A 136 2.41 -9.62 4.28
N LEU A 137 2.36 -10.93 4.54
CA LEU A 137 1.54 -11.49 5.61
C LEU A 137 1.97 -11.00 7.00
N GLY A 138 3.28 -10.84 7.23
CA GLY A 138 3.82 -10.25 8.44
C GLY A 138 3.29 -8.83 8.68
N VAL A 139 3.37 -7.96 7.67
CA VAL A 139 2.85 -6.58 7.76
C VAL A 139 1.34 -6.57 8.03
N GLN A 140 0.57 -7.41 7.32
CA GLN A 140 -0.87 -7.53 7.54
C GLN A 140 -1.20 -8.00 8.97
N GLY A 141 -0.40 -8.93 9.52
CA GLY A 141 -0.53 -9.39 10.89
C GLY A 141 -0.27 -8.29 11.91
N THR A 142 0.84 -7.55 11.77
CA THR A 142 1.19 -6.46 12.68
C THR A 142 0.16 -5.35 12.66
N LEU A 143 -0.36 -4.97 11.49
CA LEU A 143 -1.38 -3.93 11.37
C LEU A 143 -2.68 -4.34 12.07
N LYS A 144 -3.13 -5.58 11.87
CA LYS A 144 -4.32 -6.11 12.53
C LYS A 144 -4.14 -6.21 14.04
N PHE A 145 -2.95 -6.56 14.51
CA PHE A 145 -2.62 -6.59 15.94
C PHE A 145 -2.72 -5.19 16.57
N GLU A 146 -2.17 -4.16 15.94
CA GLU A 146 -2.25 -2.79 16.42
C GLU A 146 -3.70 -2.25 16.44
N PHE A 147 -4.51 -2.57 15.41
CA PHE A 147 -5.93 -2.24 15.43
C PHE A 147 -6.67 -2.96 16.57
N ALA A 148 -6.42 -4.26 16.77
CA ALA A 148 -7.03 -5.02 17.86
C ALA A 148 -6.66 -4.48 19.24
N LYS A 149 -5.40 -4.06 19.42
CA LYS A 149 -4.91 -3.43 20.64
C LYS A 149 -5.59 -2.08 20.90
N THR A 150 -5.76 -1.28 19.86
CA THR A 150 -6.43 0.02 19.94
C THR A 150 -7.91 -0.13 20.30
N ILE A 151 -8.62 -1.08 19.67
CA ILE A 151 -10.03 -1.38 19.97
C ILE A 151 -10.18 -1.86 21.41
N THR A 152 -9.33 -2.80 21.83
CA THR A 152 -9.35 -3.31 23.21
C THR A 152 -9.17 -2.19 24.24
N LEU A 153 -8.20 -1.30 24.01
CA LEU A 153 -7.95 -0.15 24.88
C LEU A 153 -9.18 0.77 24.94
N ALA A 154 -9.79 1.07 23.80
CA ALA A 154 -10.99 1.92 23.73
C ALA A 154 -12.17 1.30 24.50
N VAL A 155 -12.39 -0.02 24.37
CA VAL A 155 -13.43 -0.73 25.12
C VAL A 155 -13.16 -0.66 26.62
N SER A 156 -11.91 -0.92 27.06
CA SER A 156 -11.56 -0.83 28.49
C SER A 156 -11.72 0.58 29.07
N MET A 157 -11.43 1.63 28.29
CA MET A 157 -11.68 3.02 28.68
C MET A 157 -13.18 3.30 28.81
N ALA A 158 -14.00 2.83 27.86
CA ALA A 158 -15.45 2.99 27.91
C ALA A 158 -16.07 2.27 29.11
N GLU A 159 -15.65 1.04 29.38
CA GLU A 159 -16.07 0.27 30.57
C GLU A 159 -15.69 0.99 31.87
N SER A 160 -14.50 1.60 31.92
CA SER A 160 -14.04 2.35 33.10
C SER A 160 -14.81 3.67 33.30
N ALA A 161 -15.26 4.31 32.21
CA ALA A 161 -16.05 5.54 32.27
C ALA A 161 -17.52 5.29 32.70
N THR A 162 -18.07 4.13 32.35
CA THR A 162 -19.47 3.74 32.62
C THR A 162 -19.89 3.87 34.10
N PRO A 163 -19.16 3.33 35.10
CA PRO A 163 -19.54 3.48 36.51
C PRO A 163 -19.43 4.93 37.02
N THR A 164 -18.60 5.76 36.38
CA THR A 164 -18.45 7.17 36.74
C THR A 164 -19.62 8.00 36.21
N ALA A 165 -20.08 7.69 34.99
CA ALA A 165 -21.27 8.30 34.41
C ALA A 165 -22.55 7.97 35.21
N MET A 166 -22.71 6.71 35.68
CA MET A 166 -23.84 6.32 36.54
C MET A 166 -23.88 7.00 37.92
N ARG A 167 -22.77 7.61 38.36
CA ARG A 167 -22.72 8.36 39.63
C ARG A 167 -23.04 9.84 39.48
N LEU A 168 -23.03 10.37 38.25
CA LEU A 168 -23.22 11.79 37.94
C LEU A 168 -24.60 12.11 37.34
N GLY A 169 -25.38 11.09 36.95
CA GLY A 169 -26.80 11.19 36.62
C GLY A 169 -27.67 10.67 37.75
#